data_AF-A0A7X5DAX4-F1
#
_entry.id   AF-A0A7X5DAX4-F1
#
_cell.length_a   1.000
_cell.length_b   1.000
_cell.length_c   1.000
_cell.angle_alpha   90.00
_cell.angle_beta   90.00
_cell.angle_gamma   90.00
#
_symmetry.space_group_name_H-M   'P 1'
#
loop_
_entity.id
_entity.type
_entity.pdbx_description
1 polymer ?
#
loop_
_entity_poly.entity_id
_entity_poly.type
_entity_poly.pdbx_seq_one_letter_code
_entity_poly.pdbx_strand_id
1 'polypeptide(L)'
;MAVALLVSLSLLFSATQVYRINTLSAEVQEVADAAALAAENQVAEFMIAVRVVDGAVLSMTLLGITSYGLGVVGLCVPPAAELGAKLISAGQKILDARDAFAERAAQSLNELQRALPFMAAASAAAVAAANGHDRAGGYHAMALLLPAEGEAIAVGANGAEDNLTEAVEEEKDGLAEAAERAEEATRRAQEAKERAYRRDCGDSPSYCMYERAGHLAGLTGGANPMHHSVDTWSFTVARDRALAYYQARLLGERPASDAGEEKARSALRKDFYAYAIAQLRACELHETPTSLEGSLPRFPRNLDELRGTSLYTT
;
A
#
# COMPACT_ATOMS: atom_id res chain seq x y z
N MET A 1 73.27 50.57 -49.90
CA MET A 1 73.57 49.47 -48.96
C MET A 1 73.09 49.74 -47.54
N ALA A 2 73.51 50.84 -46.89
CA ALA A 2 73.14 51.11 -45.49
C ALA A 2 71.62 51.14 -45.21
N VAL A 3 70.83 51.79 -46.08
CA VAL A 3 69.36 51.87 -45.94
C VAL A 3 68.70 50.49 -46.02
N ALA A 4 69.11 49.64 -46.96
CA ALA A 4 68.57 48.28 -47.11
C ALA A 4 68.90 47.41 -45.89
N LEU A 5 70.12 47.51 -45.35
CA LEU A 5 70.52 46.83 -44.11
C LEU A 5 69.68 47.28 -42.91
N LEU A 6 69.44 48.59 -42.77
CA LEU A 6 68.61 49.14 -41.70
C LEU A 6 67.15 48.68 -41.78
N VAL A 7 66.58 48.65 -42.99
CA VAL A 7 65.22 48.14 -43.22
C VAL A 7 65.12 46.64 -42.92
N SER A 8 66.11 45.84 -43.35
CA SER A 8 66.12 44.41 -43.04
C SER A 8 66.24 44.13 -41.53
N LEU A 9 67.09 44.89 -40.83
CA LEU A 9 67.23 44.79 -39.37
C LEU A 9 65.94 45.23 -38.65
N SER A 10 65.28 46.31 -39.09
CA SER A 10 64.04 46.76 -38.46
C SER A 10 62.91 45.75 -38.64
N LEU A 11 62.79 45.14 -39.82
CA LEU A 11 61.82 44.08 -40.09
C LEU A 11 62.10 42.83 -39.25
N LEU A 12 63.37 42.43 -39.14
CA LEU A 12 63.76 41.28 -38.32
C LEU A 12 63.43 41.50 -36.84
N PHE A 13 63.82 42.65 -36.27
CA PHE A 13 63.49 42.98 -34.87
C PHE A 13 61.97 43.10 -34.65
N SER A 14 61.22 43.65 -35.62
CA SER A 14 59.76 43.73 -35.54
C SER A 14 59.11 42.35 -35.57
N ALA A 15 59.57 41.46 -36.45
CA ALA A 15 59.07 40.09 -36.54
C ALA A 15 59.39 39.28 -35.26
N THR A 16 60.60 39.42 -34.71
CA THR A 16 60.96 38.82 -33.42
C THR A 16 60.09 39.36 -32.28
N GLN A 17 59.80 40.65 -32.28
CA GLN A 17 58.94 41.27 -31.27
C GLN A 17 57.50 40.76 -31.37
N VAL A 18 56.94 40.65 -32.58
CA VAL A 18 55.60 40.08 -32.82
C VAL A 18 55.56 38.61 -32.38
N TYR A 19 56.56 37.81 -32.73
CA TYR A 19 56.66 36.42 -32.30
C TYR A 19 56.65 36.31 -30.77
N ARG A 20 57.47 37.12 -30.09
CA ARG A 20 57.52 37.16 -28.62
C ARG A 20 56.16 37.51 -28.00
N ILE A 21 55.48 38.53 -28.52
CA ILE A 21 54.15 38.93 -28.02
C ILE A 21 53.14 37.80 -28.23
N ASN A 22 53.17 37.13 -29.38
CA ASN A 22 52.24 36.05 -29.67
C ASN A 22 52.47 34.83 -28.77
N THR A 23 53.74 34.46 -28.53
CA THR A 23 54.09 33.39 -27.58
C THR A 23 53.62 33.73 -26.16
N LEU A 24 53.88 34.94 -25.67
CA LEU A 24 53.43 35.38 -24.35
C LEU A 24 51.90 35.42 -24.25
N SER A 25 51.21 35.83 -25.32
CA SER A 25 49.74 35.86 -25.34
C SER A 25 49.16 34.45 -25.30
N ALA A 26 49.74 33.50 -26.04
CA ALA A 26 49.34 32.10 -26.00
C ALA A 26 49.54 31.48 -24.61
N GLU A 27 50.67 31.77 -23.96
CA GLU A 27 50.94 31.33 -22.59
C GLU A 27 49.95 31.90 -21.57
N VAL A 28 49.62 33.20 -21.67
CA VAL A 28 48.64 33.84 -20.79
C VAL A 28 47.25 33.26 -21.02
N GLN A 29 46.87 33.00 -22.27
CA GLN A 29 45.58 32.40 -22.61
C GLN A 29 45.43 31.00 -22.03
N GLU A 30 46.46 30.15 -22.16
CA GLU A 30 46.46 28.79 -21.59
C GLU A 30 46.20 28.81 -20.07
N VAL A 31 46.80 29.78 -19.36
CA VAL A 31 46.62 29.91 -17.91
C VAL A 31 45.29 30.53 -17.54
N ALA A 32 44.79 31.47 -18.34
CA ALA A 32 43.45 32.02 -18.17
C ALA A 32 42.39 30.91 -18.33
N ASP A 33 42.53 30.03 -19.33
CA ASP A 33 41.63 28.90 -19.54
C ASP A 33 41.71 27.90 -18.37
N ALA A 34 42.92 27.58 -17.89
CA ALA A 34 43.09 26.72 -16.72
C ALA A 34 42.47 27.33 -15.44
N ALA A 35 42.65 28.64 -15.23
CA ALA A 35 42.06 29.35 -14.10
C ALA A 35 40.52 29.43 -14.20
N ALA A 36 39.98 29.59 -15.41
CA ALA A 36 38.55 29.56 -15.66
C ALA A 36 37.95 28.17 -15.36
N LEU A 37 38.59 27.08 -15.79
CA LEU A 37 38.18 25.72 -15.46
C LEU A 37 38.22 25.45 -13.95
N ALA A 38 39.21 25.99 -13.25
CA ALA A 38 39.31 25.87 -11.80
C ALA A 38 38.17 26.60 -11.06
N ALA A 39 37.80 27.80 -11.54
CA ALA A 39 36.64 28.53 -11.04
C ALA A 39 35.33 27.79 -11.34
N GLU A 40 35.18 27.23 -12.55
CA GLU A 40 33.99 26.45 -12.94
C GLU A 40 33.84 25.18 -12.09
N ASN A 41 34.94 24.53 -11.73
CA ASN A 41 34.93 23.35 -10.88
C ASN A 41 34.29 23.63 -9.49
N GLN A 42 34.45 24.83 -8.94
CA GLN A 42 33.80 25.22 -7.67
C GLN A 42 32.27 25.26 -7.79
N VAL A 43 31.75 25.73 -8.92
CA VAL A 43 30.31 25.71 -9.20
C VAL A 43 29.83 24.29 -9.43
N ALA A 44 30.61 23.47 -10.14
CA ALA A 44 30.27 22.07 -10.37
C ALA A 44 30.18 21.29 -9.05
N GLU A 45 31.14 21.45 -8.15
CA GLU A 45 31.14 20.84 -6.81
C GLU A 45 29.93 21.29 -5.97
N PHE A 46 29.58 22.57 -6.02
CA PHE A 46 28.37 23.08 -5.37
C PHE A 46 27.10 22.43 -5.93
N MET A 47 26.97 22.32 -7.25
CA MET A 47 25.81 21.69 -7.88
C MET A 47 25.71 20.20 -7.54
N ILE A 48 26.84 19.50 -7.34
CA ILE A 48 26.84 18.14 -6.83
C ILE A 48 26.29 18.11 -5.41
N ALA A 49 26.72 19.00 -4.52
CA ALA A 49 26.22 19.08 -3.16
C ALA A 49 24.69 19.33 -3.12
N VAL A 50 24.19 20.26 -3.93
CA VAL A 50 22.74 20.53 -4.06
C VAL A 50 21.99 19.26 -4.49
N ARG A 51 22.47 18.54 -5.51
CA ARG A 51 21.83 17.32 -6.00
C ARG A 51 21.85 16.18 -4.99
N VAL A 52 22.91 16.05 -4.19
CA VAL A 52 22.99 15.06 -3.12
C VAL A 52 21.98 15.36 -2.01
N VAL A 53 21.86 16.63 -1.62
CA VAL A 53 20.86 17.07 -0.64
C VAL A 53 19.45 16.82 -1.15
N ASP A 54 19.15 17.21 -2.38
CA ASP A 54 17.84 16.98 -3.01
C ASP A 54 17.49 15.49 -3.08
N GLY A 55 18.45 14.65 -3.50
CA GLY A 55 18.28 13.19 -3.49
C GLY A 55 18.06 12.60 -2.10
N ALA A 56 18.70 13.15 -1.07
CA ALA A 56 18.48 12.74 0.32
C ALA A 56 17.07 13.13 0.81
N VAL A 57 16.61 14.35 0.53
CA VAL A 57 15.25 14.81 0.84
C VAL A 57 14.22 13.91 0.15
N LEU A 58 14.38 13.64 -1.15
CA LEU A 58 13.50 12.75 -1.91
C LEU A 58 13.48 11.34 -1.31
N SER A 59 14.63 10.80 -0.93
CA SER A 59 14.73 9.47 -0.32
C SER A 59 13.99 9.40 1.02
N MET A 60 14.11 10.43 1.85
CA MET A 60 13.37 10.51 3.11
C MET A 60 11.86 10.67 2.86
N THR A 61 11.43 11.47 1.88
CA THR A 61 10.01 11.55 1.49
C THR A 61 9.47 10.19 1.09
N LEU A 62 10.15 9.50 0.16
CA LEU A 62 9.73 8.17 -0.30
C LEU A 62 9.65 7.16 0.85
N LEU A 63 10.63 7.17 1.75
CA LEU A 63 10.64 6.29 2.92
C LEU A 63 9.51 6.63 3.91
N GLY A 64 9.27 7.93 4.15
CA GLY A 64 8.22 8.42 5.03
C GLY A 64 6.84 8.00 4.52
N ILE A 65 6.49 8.33 3.27
CA ILE A 65 5.19 8.02 2.68
C ILE A 65 4.95 6.52 2.52
N THR A 66 5.98 5.74 2.19
CA THR A 66 5.85 4.27 2.06
C THR A 66 5.64 3.61 3.42
N SER A 67 6.37 4.04 4.44
CA SER A 67 6.15 3.58 5.82
C SER A 67 4.74 3.94 6.30
N TYR A 68 4.29 5.16 6.00
CA TYR A 68 2.95 5.64 6.35
C TYR A 68 1.85 4.81 5.67
N GLY A 69 1.93 4.63 4.35
CA GLY A 69 0.96 3.86 3.58
C GLY A 69 0.92 2.38 3.97
N LEU A 70 2.08 1.75 4.19
CA LEU A 70 2.14 0.38 4.74
C LEU A 70 1.54 0.31 6.14
N GLY A 71 1.75 1.35 6.94
CA GLY A 71 1.18 1.48 8.27
C GLY A 71 -0.35 1.47 8.26
N VAL A 72 -0.97 2.28 7.40
CA VAL A 72 -2.43 2.32 7.21
C VAL A 72 -2.98 0.97 6.77
N VAL A 73 -2.34 0.30 5.81
CA VAL A 73 -2.75 -1.05 5.39
C VAL A 73 -2.60 -2.06 6.53
N GLY A 74 -1.56 -1.91 7.36
CA GLY A 74 -1.34 -2.74 8.53
C GLY A 74 -2.47 -2.62 9.56
N LEU A 75 -3.03 -1.44 9.76
CA LEU A 75 -4.19 -1.24 10.66
C LEU A 75 -5.45 -1.97 10.19
N CYS A 76 -5.63 -2.12 8.87
CA CYS A 76 -6.77 -2.84 8.29
C CYS A 76 -6.68 -4.37 8.49
N VAL A 77 -5.54 -4.88 8.95
CA VAL A 77 -5.29 -6.32 9.13
C VAL A 77 -5.01 -6.56 10.61
N PRO A 78 -5.95 -7.13 11.39
CA PRO A 78 -5.79 -7.16 12.84
C PRO A 78 -4.51 -7.88 13.34
N PRO A 79 -4.06 -9.00 12.72
CA PRO A 79 -2.77 -9.60 13.07
C PRO A 79 -1.54 -8.69 12.86
N ALA A 80 -1.65 -7.67 12.00
CA ALA A 80 -0.57 -6.73 11.67
C ALA A 80 -0.79 -5.32 12.24
N ALA A 81 -1.87 -5.07 13.00
CA ALA A 81 -2.25 -3.74 13.46
C ALA A 81 -1.17 -3.06 14.32
N GLU A 82 -0.52 -3.82 15.22
CA GLU A 82 0.58 -3.28 16.05
C GLU A 82 1.78 -2.84 15.19
N LEU A 83 2.12 -3.63 14.17
CA LEU A 83 3.18 -3.26 13.22
C LEU A 83 2.75 -2.06 12.38
N GLY A 84 1.48 -2.00 11.98
CA GLY A 84 0.89 -0.87 11.26
C GLY A 84 1.05 0.44 12.02
N ALA A 85 0.66 0.47 13.30
CA ALA A 85 0.79 1.63 14.16
C ALA A 85 2.26 2.09 14.33
N LYS A 86 3.21 1.14 14.45
CA LYS A 86 4.64 1.44 14.51
C LYS A 86 5.16 2.06 13.20
N LEU A 87 4.70 1.56 12.06
CA LEU A 87 5.07 2.07 10.74
C LEU A 87 4.52 3.48 10.48
N ILE A 88 3.30 3.77 10.92
CA ILE A 88 2.74 5.14 10.88
C ILE A 88 3.62 6.10 11.70
N SER A 89 3.92 5.75 12.95
CA SER A 89 4.76 6.58 13.81
C SER A 89 6.17 6.76 13.26
N ALA A 90 6.76 5.71 12.66
CA ALA A 90 8.06 5.79 12.02
C ALA A 90 8.02 6.69 10.77
N GLY A 91 6.99 6.53 9.93
CA GLY A 91 6.78 7.36 8.74
C GLY A 91 6.68 8.84 9.10
N GLN A 92 5.90 9.19 10.11
CA GLN A 92 5.75 10.57 10.57
C GLN A 92 7.08 11.17 11.06
N LYS A 93 7.82 10.44 11.90
CA LYS A 93 9.16 10.87 12.37
C LYS A 93 10.14 11.09 11.22
N ILE A 94 10.05 10.31 10.14
CA ILE A 94 10.91 10.44 8.97
C ILE A 94 10.55 11.68 8.17
N LEU A 95 9.27 12.00 8.03
CA LEU A 95 8.79 13.22 7.37
C LEU A 95 9.17 14.48 8.18
N ASP A 96 8.98 14.46 9.50
CA ASP A 96 9.43 15.56 10.38
C ASP A 96 10.94 15.79 10.29
N ALA A 97 11.72 14.69 10.30
CA ALA A 97 13.16 14.76 10.15
C ALA A 97 13.59 15.27 8.77
N ARG A 98 12.84 14.92 7.72
CA ARG A 98 13.06 15.42 6.36
C ARG A 98 12.87 16.93 6.31
N ASP A 99 11.81 17.46 6.92
CA ASP A 99 11.53 18.91 6.88
C ASP A 99 12.60 19.69 7.61
N ALA A 100 12.97 19.25 8.83
CA ALA A 100 14.07 19.85 9.57
C ALA A 100 15.41 19.75 8.83
N PHE A 101 15.65 18.65 8.11
CA PHE A 101 16.85 18.49 7.28
C PHE A 101 16.83 19.43 6.07
N ALA A 102 15.72 19.48 5.32
CA ALA A 102 15.57 20.31 4.13
C ALA A 102 15.74 21.79 4.44
N GLU A 103 15.14 22.28 5.53
CA GLU A 103 15.28 23.68 5.96
C GLU A 103 16.73 24.04 6.29
N ARG A 104 17.40 23.21 7.08
CA ARG A 104 18.81 23.42 7.45
C ARG A 104 19.73 23.32 6.24
N ALA A 105 19.49 22.36 5.36
CA ALA A 105 20.27 22.19 4.15
C ALA A 105 20.09 23.37 3.20
N ALA A 106 18.86 23.87 3.01
CA ALA A 106 18.61 25.06 2.21
C ALA A 106 19.33 26.30 2.79
N GLN A 107 19.30 26.51 4.12
CA GLN A 107 20.02 27.61 4.76
C GLN A 107 21.54 27.53 4.51
N SER A 108 22.14 26.38 4.77
CA SER A 108 23.59 26.17 4.58
C SER A 108 24.03 26.24 3.12
N LEU A 109 23.22 25.71 2.18
CA LEU A 109 23.50 25.83 0.75
C LEU A 109 23.39 27.29 0.27
N ASN A 110 22.45 28.07 0.80
CA ASN A 110 22.37 29.51 0.50
C ASN A 110 23.60 30.27 1.03
N GLU A 111 24.11 29.92 2.21
CA GLU A 111 25.36 30.50 2.75
C GLU A 111 26.56 30.13 1.88
N LEU A 112 26.67 28.86 1.48
CA LEU A 112 27.72 28.38 0.60
C LEU A 112 27.64 29.05 -0.79
N GLN A 113 26.44 29.25 -1.32
CA GLN A 113 26.21 29.94 -2.59
C GLN A 113 26.76 31.38 -2.56
N ARG A 114 26.59 32.09 -1.44
CA ARG A 114 27.15 33.45 -1.26
C ARG A 114 28.68 33.46 -1.23
N ALA A 115 29.32 32.36 -0.84
CA ALA A 115 30.76 32.22 -0.84
C ALA A 115 31.35 31.79 -2.20
N LEU A 116 30.53 31.26 -3.13
CA LEU A 116 31.00 30.72 -4.41
C LEU A 116 31.88 31.68 -5.22
N PRO A 117 31.53 32.98 -5.39
CA PRO A 117 32.38 33.89 -6.15
C PRO A 117 33.79 34.03 -5.56
N PHE A 118 33.91 33.99 -4.23
CA PHE A 118 35.19 34.06 -3.54
C PHE A 118 35.99 32.76 -3.67
N MET A 119 35.33 31.60 -3.55
CA MET A 119 35.98 30.29 -3.74
C MET A 119 36.47 30.11 -5.18
N ALA A 120 35.64 30.50 -6.16
CA ALA A 120 35.98 30.48 -7.58
C ALA A 120 37.18 31.41 -7.88
N ALA A 121 37.17 32.64 -7.36
CA ALA A 121 38.27 33.58 -7.53
C ALA A 121 39.57 33.07 -6.87
N ALA A 122 39.48 32.50 -5.67
CA ALA A 122 40.62 31.94 -4.96
C ALA A 122 41.23 30.73 -5.69
N SER A 123 40.38 29.81 -6.19
CA SER A 123 40.81 28.64 -6.96
C SER A 123 41.50 29.06 -8.27
N ALA A 124 40.91 30.00 -9.00
CA ALA A 124 41.50 30.57 -10.20
C ALA A 124 42.84 31.26 -9.94
N ALA A 125 42.95 32.06 -8.88
CA ALA A 125 44.19 32.74 -8.51
C ALA A 125 45.29 31.74 -8.13
N ALA A 126 44.93 30.67 -7.39
CA ALA A 126 45.87 29.60 -7.04
C ALA A 126 46.39 28.87 -8.27
N VAL A 127 45.51 28.51 -9.23
CA VAL A 127 45.91 27.88 -10.49
C VAL A 127 46.77 28.81 -11.34
N ALA A 128 46.44 30.10 -11.40
CA ALA A 128 47.24 31.07 -12.14
C ALA A 128 48.64 31.27 -11.54
N ALA A 129 48.73 31.39 -10.21
CA ALA A 129 50.01 31.47 -9.51
C ALA A 129 50.85 30.21 -9.75
N ALA A 130 50.21 29.03 -9.69
CA ALA A 130 50.82 27.72 -9.94
C ALA A 130 51.26 27.49 -11.40
N ASN A 131 50.95 28.40 -12.32
CA ASN A 131 51.40 28.31 -13.72
C ASN A 131 52.27 29.51 -14.14
N GLY A 132 52.48 30.51 -13.26
CA GLY A 132 53.13 31.78 -13.59
C GLY A 132 54.59 31.94 -13.17
N HIS A 133 55.13 31.06 -12.33
CA HIS A 133 56.44 31.22 -11.69
C HIS A 133 57.68 31.07 -12.60
N ASP A 134 57.55 30.43 -13.76
CA ASP A 134 58.67 30.22 -14.71
C ASP A 134 58.55 31.08 -15.99
N ARG A 135 57.55 31.96 -16.09
CA ARG A 135 57.19 32.66 -17.33
C ARG A 135 57.65 34.13 -17.33
N ALA A 136 58.22 34.57 -18.45
CA ALA A 136 58.84 35.89 -18.58
C ALA A 136 57.80 37.02 -18.58
N GLY A 137 57.65 37.74 -17.46
CA GLY A 137 56.88 38.99 -17.42
C GLY A 137 56.00 39.24 -16.20
N GLY A 138 55.73 38.22 -15.37
CA GLY A 138 54.94 38.36 -14.14
C GLY A 138 53.50 38.85 -14.38
N TYR A 139 52.51 37.98 -14.24
CA TYR A 139 51.10 38.35 -14.39
C TYR A 139 50.30 37.96 -13.14
N HIS A 140 49.17 38.64 -12.94
CA HIS A 140 48.17 38.30 -11.94
C HIS A 140 46.86 37.99 -12.65
N ALA A 141 46.24 36.86 -12.33
CA ALA A 141 44.93 36.49 -12.86
C ALA A 141 43.86 36.62 -11.78
N MET A 142 42.66 36.98 -12.20
CA MET A 142 41.44 36.89 -11.41
C MET A 142 40.35 36.24 -12.26
N ALA A 143 39.54 35.38 -11.66
CA ALA A 143 38.28 34.93 -12.26
C ALA A 143 37.11 35.59 -11.54
N LEU A 144 36.12 36.03 -12.30
CA LEU A 144 34.90 36.64 -11.77
C LEU A 144 33.71 35.78 -12.17
N LEU A 145 33.00 35.23 -11.18
CA LEU A 145 31.79 34.46 -11.42
C LEU A 145 30.63 35.40 -11.77
N LEU A 146 29.94 35.15 -12.88
CA LEU A 146 28.77 35.92 -13.31
C LEU A 146 27.60 34.98 -13.64
N PRO A 147 26.40 35.21 -13.09
CA PRO A 147 26.05 36.26 -12.13
C PRO A 147 26.75 36.07 -10.77
N ALA A 148 26.96 37.17 -10.05
CA ALA A 148 27.62 37.15 -8.73
C ALA A 148 26.70 36.59 -7.62
N GLU A 149 25.40 36.56 -7.86
CA GLU A 149 24.39 36.01 -6.97
C GLU A 149 23.59 34.92 -7.71
N GLY A 150 23.29 33.82 -7.01
CA GLY A 150 22.40 32.77 -7.49
C GLY A 150 20.97 32.93 -6.97
N GLU A 151 20.06 32.14 -7.52
CA GLU A 151 18.67 32.06 -7.03
C GLU A 151 18.62 31.51 -5.60
N ALA A 152 17.70 32.01 -4.79
CA ALA A 152 17.54 31.54 -3.43
C ALA A 152 17.01 30.11 -3.41
N ILE A 153 17.69 29.22 -2.67
CA ILE A 153 17.24 27.84 -2.46
C ILE A 153 16.13 27.89 -1.41
N ALA A 154 14.92 27.49 -1.80
CA ALA A 154 13.75 27.47 -0.93
C ALA A 154 13.19 26.06 -0.80
N VAL A 155 12.65 25.75 0.38
CA VAL A 155 11.87 24.54 0.63
C VAL A 155 10.40 24.89 0.39
N GLY A 156 9.70 24.11 -0.44
CA GLY A 156 8.28 24.29 -0.71
C GLY A 156 7.43 24.03 0.54
N ALA A 157 6.24 24.63 0.60
CA ALA A 157 5.30 24.36 1.70
C ALA A 157 4.66 22.97 1.53
N ASN A 158 4.73 22.14 2.58
CA ASN A 158 4.26 20.75 2.60
C ASN A 158 2.83 20.56 3.12
N GLY A 159 1.96 21.58 2.98
CA GLY A 159 0.62 21.55 3.61
C GLY A 159 -0.31 20.41 3.18
N ALA A 160 -0.02 19.67 2.10
CA ALA A 160 -0.77 18.47 1.74
C ALA A 160 -0.43 17.26 2.62
N GLU A 161 0.80 17.17 3.12
CA GLU A 161 1.28 16.06 3.95
C GLU A 161 0.87 16.22 5.43
N ASP A 162 0.88 17.45 5.94
CA ASP A 162 0.40 17.76 7.29
C ASP A 162 -1.08 17.37 7.44
N ASN A 163 -1.91 17.73 6.47
CA ASN A 163 -3.34 17.36 6.47
C ASN A 163 -3.54 15.84 6.42
N LEU A 164 -2.72 15.12 5.66
CA LEU A 164 -2.80 13.66 5.56
C LEU A 164 -2.39 12.98 6.87
N THR A 165 -1.32 13.49 7.50
CA THR A 165 -0.80 12.90 8.75
C THR A 165 -1.74 13.13 9.92
N GLU A 166 -2.35 14.30 10.03
CA GLU A 166 -3.37 14.59 11.03
C GLU A 166 -4.61 13.71 10.86
N ALA A 167 -5.13 13.59 9.63
CA ALA A 167 -6.32 12.79 9.34
C ALA A 167 -6.14 11.31 9.74
N VAL A 168 -4.97 10.73 9.43
CA VAL A 168 -4.70 9.32 9.76
C VAL A 168 -4.40 9.12 11.24
N GLU A 169 -3.77 10.06 11.94
CA GLU A 169 -3.64 9.95 13.41
C GLU A 169 -5.00 10.04 14.11
N GLU A 170 -5.93 10.85 13.61
CA GLU A 170 -7.29 10.93 14.15
C GLU A 170 -8.09 9.64 13.87
N GLU A 171 -7.93 9.02 12.70
CA GLU A 171 -8.73 7.87 12.27
C GLU A 171 -8.09 6.50 12.60
N LYS A 172 -6.81 6.45 12.99
CA LYS A 172 -6.05 5.21 13.20
C LYS A 172 -6.75 4.22 14.14
N ASP A 173 -7.19 4.69 15.29
CA ASP A 173 -7.82 3.83 16.30
C ASP A 173 -9.18 3.32 15.79
N GLY A 174 -9.95 4.17 15.11
CA GLY A 174 -11.21 3.80 14.49
C GLY A 174 -11.04 2.75 13.38
N LEU A 175 -9.97 2.84 12.59
CA LEU A 175 -9.65 1.88 11.54
C LEU A 175 -9.28 0.51 12.11
N ALA A 176 -8.45 0.48 13.16
CA ALA A 176 -8.07 -0.74 13.85
C ALA A 176 -9.29 -1.44 14.49
N GLU A 177 -10.14 -0.67 15.19
CA GLU A 177 -11.37 -1.19 15.78
C GLU A 177 -12.36 -1.71 14.72
N ALA A 178 -12.46 -1.04 13.57
CA ALA A 178 -13.30 -1.50 12.47
C ALA A 178 -12.79 -2.82 11.88
N ALA A 179 -11.47 -2.96 11.72
CA ALA A 179 -10.85 -4.19 11.24
C ALA A 179 -11.08 -5.36 12.21
N GLU A 180 -10.90 -5.13 13.52
CA GLU A 180 -11.16 -6.16 14.55
C GLU A 180 -12.62 -6.62 14.54
N ARG A 181 -13.57 -5.67 14.48
CA ARG A 181 -15.01 -5.99 14.39
C ARG A 181 -15.34 -6.81 13.14
N ALA A 182 -14.72 -6.49 12.01
CA ALA A 182 -14.93 -7.22 10.76
C ALA A 182 -14.37 -8.65 10.82
N GLU A 183 -13.18 -8.83 11.40
CA GLU A 183 -12.59 -10.16 11.60
C GLU A 183 -13.41 -11.00 12.58
N GLU A 184 -13.86 -10.42 13.69
CA GLU A 184 -14.71 -11.12 14.65
C GLU A 184 -16.05 -11.53 14.03
N ALA A 185 -16.67 -10.66 13.22
CA ALA A 185 -17.89 -10.99 12.49
C ALA A 185 -17.66 -12.17 11.52
N THR A 186 -16.53 -12.16 10.80
CA THR A 186 -16.15 -13.24 9.88
C THR A 186 -15.91 -14.55 10.63
N ARG A 187 -15.17 -14.52 11.75
CA ARG A 187 -14.94 -15.69 12.61
C ARG A 187 -16.25 -16.28 13.12
N ARG A 188 -17.17 -15.44 13.63
CA ARG A 188 -18.49 -15.88 14.09
C ARG A 188 -19.32 -16.52 12.96
N ALA A 189 -19.25 -15.98 11.75
CA ALA A 189 -19.94 -16.54 10.58
C ALA A 189 -19.35 -17.91 10.20
N GLN A 190 -18.02 -18.04 10.16
CA GLN A 190 -17.33 -19.30 9.88
C GLN A 190 -17.65 -20.38 10.92
N GLU A 191 -17.57 -20.05 12.21
CA GLU A 191 -17.95 -20.97 13.29
C GLU A 191 -19.41 -21.41 13.19
N ALA A 192 -20.33 -20.49 12.83
CA ALA A 192 -21.73 -20.81 12.63
C ALA A 192 -21.94 -21.75 11.43
N LYS A 193 -21.24 -21.51 10.32
CA LYS A 193 -21.25 -22.36 9.12
C LYS A 193 -20.70 -23.75 9.43
N GLU A 194 -19.60 -23.84 10.17
CA GLU A 194 -19.00 -25.12 10.58
C GLU A 194 -19.91 -25.92 11.52
N ARG A 195 -20.57 -25.25 12.48
CA ARG A 195 -21.59 -25.90 13.33
C ARG A 195 -22.77 -26.43 12.50
N ALA A 196 -23.24 -25.66 11.52
CA ALA A 196 -24.34 -26.08 10.66
C ALA A 196 -23.94 -27.27 9.77
N TYR A 197 -22.74 -27.20 9.17
CA TYR A 197 -22.16 -28.30 8.39
C TYR A 197 -22.05 -29.59 9.20
N ARG A 198 -21.53 -29.53 10.43
CA ARG A 198 -21.44 -30.70 11.33
C ARG A 198 -22.80 -31.37 11.55
N ARG A 199 -23.84 -30.58 11.81
CA ARG A 199 -25.19 -31.09 12.04
C ARG A 199 -25.89 -31.60 10.79
N ASP A 200 -25.49 -31.13 9.62
CA ASP A 200 -26.05 -31.59 8.36
C ASP A 200 -25.30 -32.82 7.81
N CYS A 201 -24.01 -32.70 7.51
CA CYS A 201 -23.16 -33.75 6.93
C CYS A 201 -22.01 -34.19 7.85
N GLY A 202 -21.30 -33.22 8.44
CA GLY A 202 -19.93 -33.39 8.92
C GLY A 202 -19.76 -34.36 10.09
N ASP A 203 -20.80 -34.57 10.90
CA ASP A 203 -20.74 -35.53 12.01
C ASP A 203 -20.93 -37.00 11.55
N SER A 204 -21.26 -37.29 10.28
CA SER A 204 -21.44 -38.66 9.78
C SER A 204 -20.19 -39.52 10.05
N PRO A 205 -20.32 -40.76 10.59
CA PRO A 205 -21.54 -41.54 10.75
C PRO A 205 -22.30 -41.33 12.08
N SER A 206 -21.95 -40.31 12.87
CA SER A 206 -22.70 -39.91 14.07
C SER A 206 -23.99 -39.17 13.71
N TYR A 207 -24.76 -38.75 14.72
CA TYR A 207 -26.05 -38.09 14.53
C TYR A 207 -25.94 -36.79 13.73
N CYS A 208 -26.33 -36.84 12.46
CA CYS A 208 -26.48 -35.70 11.56
C CYS A 208 -27.69 -35.88 10.63
N MET A 209 -28.07 -34.82 9.91
CA MET A 209 -29.21 -34.84 9.00
C MET A 209 -29.00 -35.79 7.80
N TYR A 210 -27.78 -35.93 7.30
CA TYR A 210 -27.41 -36.89 6.25
C TYR A 210 -27.75 -38.32 6.65
N GLU A 211 -27.27 -38.77 7.81
CA GLU A 211 -27.54 -40.11 8.35
C GLU A 211 -29.03 -40.30 8.63
N ARG A 212 -29.67 -39.29 9.24
CA ARG A 212 -31.12 -39.31 9.50
C ARG A 212 -31.94 -39.43 8.22
N ALA A 213 -31.57 -38.72 7.17
CA ALA A 213 -32.25 -38.73 5.88
C ALA A 213 -32.11 -40.08 5.18
N GLY A 214 -30.91 -40.68 5.24
CA GLY A 214 -30.67 -42.04 4.75
C GLY A 214 -31.49 -43.07 5.52
N HIS A 215 -31.40 -43.07 6.86
CA HIS A 215 -32.01 -44.10 7.70
C HIS A 215 -33.54 -44.01 7.77
N LEU A 216 -34.11 -42.82 7.94
CA LEU A 216 -35.54 -42.65 8.18
C LEU A 216 -36.37 -42.39 6.90
N ALA A 217 -35.74 -41.95 5.82
CA ALA A 217 -36.42 -41.65 4.56
C ALA A 217 -35.87 -42.41 3.35
N GLY A 218 -34.83 -43.23 3.52
CA GLY A 218 -34.24 -44.04 2.44
C GLY A 218 -33.53 -43.22 1.37
N LEU A 219 -33.17 -41.97 1.65
CA LEU A 219 -32.57 -41.08 0.65
C LEU A 219 -31.11 -41.44 0.37
N THR A 220 -30.75 -41.47 -0.90
CA THR A 220 -29.40 -41.81 -1.39
C THR A 220 -29.00 -40.95 -2.60
N GLY A 221 -27.72 -40.96 -2.96
CA GLY A 221 -27.21 -40.31 -4.17
C GLY A 221 -27.53 -38.81 -4.22
N GLY A 222 -28.03 -38.33 -5.37
CA GLY A 222 -28.33 -36.91 -5.56
C GLY A 222 -29.42 -36.33 -4.64
N ALA A 223 -30.28 -37.17 -4.05
CA ALA A 223 -31.29 -36.74 -3.08
C ALA A 223 -30.75 -36.64 -1.64
N ASN A 224 -29.54 -37.15 -1.39
CA ASN A 224 -28.83 -37.06 -0.12
C ASN A 224 -27.31 -37.00 -0.39
N PRO A 225 -26.80 -35.90 -0.99
CA PRO A 225 -25.38 -35.79 -1.33
C PRO A 225 -24.53 -35.72 -0.07
N MET A 226 -23.36 -36.36 -0.06
CA MET A 226 -22.39 -36.30 1.03
C MET A 226 -21.32 -35.26 0.72
N HIS A 227 -21.13 -34.30 1.63
CA HIS A 227 -20.06 -33.31 1.54
C HIS A 227 -19.01 -33.60 2.62
N HIS A 228 -17.74 -33.61 2.22
CA HIS A 228 -16.62 -33.98 3.10
C HIS A 228 -15.89 -32.79 3.73
N SER A 229 -16.18 -31.57 3.28
CA SER A 229 -15.68 -30.32 3.88
C SER A 229 -16.80 -29.27 3.92
N VAL A 230 -16.72 -28.38 4.92
CA VAL A 230 -17.54 -27.17 5.04
C VAL A 230 -17.43 -26.27 3.81
N ASP A 231 -16.29 -26.27 3.11
CA ASP A 231 -16.06 -25.46 1.91
C ASP A 231 -16.85 -25.95 0.70
N THR A 232 -17.09 -27.27 0.64
CA THR A 232 -17.87 -27.88 -0.44
C THR A 232 -19.37 -27.88 -0.15
N TRP A 233 -19.76 -27.43 1.04
CA TRP A 233 -21.13 -27.46 1.55
C TRP A 233 -21.71 -26.04 1.64
N SER A 234 -23.04 -25.92 1.50
CA SER A 234 -23.76 -24.66 1.64
C SER A 234 -25.07 -24.86 2.39
N PHE A 235 -25.64 -23.78 2.92
CA PHE A 235 -26.94 -23.86 3.63
C PHE A 235 -28.08 -24.34 2.71
N THR A 236 -27.95 -24.09 1.41
CA THR A 236 -28.86 -24.59 0.37
C THR A 236 -28.88 -26.11 0.31
N VAL A 237 -27.73 -26.78 0.46
CA VAL A 237 -27.67 -28.25 0.52
C VAL A 237 -28.48 -28.77 1.70
N ALA A 238 -28.36 -28.14 2.88
CA ALA A 238 -29.10 -28.51 4.08
C ALA A 238 -30.62 -28.35 3.88
N ARG A 239 -31.03 -27.21 3.28
CA ARG A 239 -32.43 -26.94 2.94
C ARG A 239 -32.99 -28.00 1.99
N ASP A 240 -32.28 -28.29 0.91
CA ASP A 240 -32.73 -29.19 -0.15
C ASP A 240 -32.80 -30.63 0.35
N ARG A 241 -31.83 -31.05 1.18
CA ARG A 241 -31.90 -32.34 1.89
C ARG A 241 -33.11 -32.41 2.82
N ALA A 242 -33.36 -31.37 3.62
CA ALA A 242 -34.53 -31.33 4.50
C ALA A 242 -35.83 -31.39 3.69
N LEU A 243 -35.89 -30.70 2.56
CA LEU A 243 -37.04 -30.72 1.65
C LEU A 243 -37.28 -32.14 1.08
N ALA A 244 -36.22 -32.78 0.55
CA ALA A 244 -36.29 -34.15 0.07
C ALA A 244 -36.70 -35.13 1.18
N TYR A 245 -36.17 -34.94 2.39
CA TYR A 245 -36.52 -35.73 3.56
C TYR A 245 -38.02 -35.68 3.86
N TYR A 246 -38.58 -34.49 4.01
CA TYR A 246 -40.01 -34.36 4.32
C TYR A 246 -40.92 -34.82 3.17
N GLN A 247 -40.51 -34.63 1.91
CA GLN A 247 -41.24 -35.17 0.75
C GLN A 247 -41.30 -36.69 0.76
N ALA A 248 -40.16 -37.36 0.98
CA ALA A 248 -40.10 -38.82 1.07
C ALA A 248 -40.90 -39.35 2.27
N ARG A 249 -40.82 -38.68 3.42
CA ARG A 249 -41.60 -39.02 4.62
C ARG A 249 -43.11 -38.88 4.38
N LEU A 250 -43.56 -37.82 3.72
CA LEU A 250 -44.97 -37.63 3.38
C LEU A 250 -45.49 -38.72 2.45
N LEU A 251 -44.73 -39.06 1.40
CA LEU A 251 -45.12 -40.08 0.43
C LEU A 251 -45.17 -41.49 1.06
N GLY A 252 -44.25 -41.78 1.98
CA GLY A 252 -44.16 -43.06 2.68
C GLY A 252 -45.03 -43.20 3.93
N GLU A 253 -45.66 -42.12 4.42
CA GLU A 253 -46.36 -42.10 5.71
C GLU A 253 -47.63 -42.97 5.68
N ARG A 254 -47.64 -43.97 6.57
CA ARG A 254 -48.74 -44.91 6.79
C ARG A 254 -48.86 -45.18 8.30
N PRO A 255 -50.08 -45.42 8.83
CA PRO A 255 -50.25 -45.77 10.23
C PRO A 255 -49.55 -47.09 10.54
N ALA A 256 -48.89 -47.18 11.70
CA ALA A 256 -48.17 -48.39 12.12
C ALA A 256 -49.11 -49.56 12.46
N SER A 257 -50.38 -49.27 12.77
CA SER A 257 -51.41 -50.27 13.05
C SER A 257 -52.79 -49.75 12.64
N ASP A 258 -53.79 -50.64 12.62
CA ASP A 258 -55.16 -50.29 12.28
C ASP A 258 -55.94 -49.56 13.39
N ALA A 259 -55.32 -49.32 14.55
CA ALA A 259 -55.93 -48.61 15.67
C ALA A 259 -56.32 -47.17 15.30
N GLY A 260 -57.49 -46.71 15.76
CA GLY A 260 -58.01 -45.38 15.45
C GLY A 260 -57.08 -44.25 15.89
N GLU A 261 -56.44 -44.39 17.05
CA GLU A 261 -55.48 -43.41 17.56
C GLU A 261 -54.24 -43.31 16.65
N GLU A 262 -53.74 -44.43 16.14
CA GLU A 262 -52.58 -44.43 15.24
C GLU A 262 -52.92 -43.86 13.86
N LYS A 263 -54.16 -44.06 13.38
CA LYS A 263 -54.67 -43.39 12.19
C LYS A 263 -54.71 -41.87 12.37
N ALA A 264 -55.17 -41.38 13.53
CA ALA A 264 -55.15 -39.96 13.86
C ALA A 264 -53.71 -39.41 13.95
N ARG A 265 -52.79 -40.13 14.61
CA ARG A 265 -51.36 -39.72 14.68
C ARG A 265 -50.71 -39.69 13.30
N SER A 266 -51.01 -40.65 12.42
CA SER A 266 -50.49 -40.66 11.05
C SER A 266 -51.03 -39.47 10.24
N ALA A 267 -52.31 -39.11 10.39
CA ALA A 267 -52.86 -37.90 9.77
C ALA A 267 -52.11 -36.64 10.23
N LEU A 268 -51.90 -36.47 11.53
CA LEU A 268 -51.13 -35.33 12.08
C LEU A 268 -49.69 -35.28 11.55
N ARG A 269 -49.03 -36.44 11.38
CA ARG A 269 -47.69 -36.49 10.77
C ARG A 269 -47.71 -36.02 9.31
N LYS A 270 -48.73 -36.40 8.53
CA LYS A 270 -48.89 -35.94 7.14
C LYS A 270 -49.07 -34.43 7.07
N ASP A 271 -49.92 -33.87 7.93
CA ASP A 271 -50.16 -32.42 7.97
C ASP A 271 -48.87 -31.67 8.33
N PHE A 272 -48.13 -32.17 9.33
CA PHE A 272 -46.82 -31.61 9.69
C PHE A 272 -45.80 -31.68 8.55
N TYR A 273 -45.68 -32.82 7.85
CA TYR A 273 -44.75 -32.94 6.74
C TYR A 273 -45.14 -32.02 5.57
N ALA A 274 -46.43 -31.92 5.25
CA ALA A 274 -46.93 -31.00 4.22
C ALA A 274 -46.61 -29.54 4.58
N TYR A 275 -46.82 -29.16 5.84
CA TYR A 275 -46.41 -27.86 6.37
C TYR A 275 -44.91 -27.63 6.25
N ALA A 276 -44.08 -28.59 6.66
CA ALA A 276 -42.63 -28.47 6.60
C ALA A 276 -42.11 -28.27 5.16
N ILE A 277 -42.70 -28.99 4.19
CA ILE A 277 -42.41 -28.84 2.76
C ILE A 277 -42.75 -27.44 2.27
N ALA A 278 -43.93 -26.91 2.63
CA ALA A 278 -44.36 -25.57 2.23
C ALA A 278 -43.40 -24.49 2.77
N GLN A 279 -43.03 -24.59 4.06
CA GLN A 279 -42.08 -23.66 4.69
C GLN A 279 -40.68 -23.72 4.06
N LEU A 280 -40.18 -24.92 3.74
CA LEU A 280 -38.87 -25.07 3.10
C LEU A 280 -38.85 -24.58 1.65
N ARG A 281 -39.96 -24.72 0.91
CA ARG A 281 -40.09 -24.19 -0.46
C ARG A 281 -40.16 -22.67 -0.50
N ALA A 282 -40.77 -22.06 0.50
CA ALA A 282 -40.82 -20.61 0.63
C ALA A 282 -39.50 -19.99 1.13
N CYS A 283 -38.53 -20.83 1.54
CA CYS A 283 -37.25 -20.39 2.08
C CYS A 283 -36.23 -20.11 0.95
N GLU A 284 -35.97 -18.82 0.73
CA GLU A 284 -34.87 -18.36 -0.10
C GLU A 284 -33.64 -18.09 0.77
N LEU A 285 -32.51 -18.66 0.36
CA LEU A 285 -31.22 -18.49 1.03
C LEU A 285 -30.23 -17.93 0.01
N HIS A 286 -29.56 -16.84 0.36
CA HIS A 286 -28.49 -16.26 -0.43
C HIS A 286 -27.21 -16.23 0.40
N GLU A 287 -26.25 -17.06 0.05
CA GLU A 287 -24.99 -17.19 0.79
C GLU A 287 -23.88 -16.44 0.05
N THR A 288 -23.21 -15.54 0.77
CA THR A 288 -21.95 -14.91 0.35
C THR A 288 -20.80 -15.47 1.20
N PRO A 289 -19.52 -15.18 0.87
CA PRO A 289 -18.41 -15.62 1.69
C PRO A 289 -18.46 -15.16 3.16
N THR A 290 -19.14 -14.04 3.44
CA THR A 290 -19.15 -13.39 4.78
C THR A 290 -20.55 -13.21 5.36
N SER A 291 -21.61 -13.51 4.61
CA SER A 291 -23.00 -13.33 5.05
C SER A 291 -23.94 -14.41 4.53
N LEU A 292 -25.05 -14.60 5.23
CA LEU A 292 -26.19 -15.38 4.78
C LEU A 292 -27.42 -14.50 4.86
N GLU A 293 -28.08 -14.28 3.73
CA GLU A 293 -29.39 -13.64 3.65
C GLU A 293 -30.48 -14.72 3.64
N GLY A 294 -31.54 -14.48 4.41
CA GLY A 294 -32.62 -15.44 4.63
C GLY A 294 -32.43 -16.28 5.89
N SER A 295 -33.41 -17.15 6.18
CA SER A 295 -33.38 -18.00 7.38
C SER A 295 -34.08 -19.32 7.13
N LEU A 296 -33.47 -20.42 7.56
CA LEU A 296 -34.12 -21.72 7.57
C LEU A 296 -35.34 -21.68 8.52
N PRO A 297 -36.49 -22.27 8.11
CA PRO A 297 -37.69 -22.28 8.95
C PRO A 297 -37.44 -23.06 10.24
N ARG A 298 -37.94 -22.52 11.36
CA ARG A 298 -37.93 -23.22 12.65
C ARG A 298 -39.23 -24.02 12.77
N PHE A 299 -39.12 -25.34 12.75
CA PHE A 299 -40.28 -26.20 12.96
C PHE A 299 -40.66 -26.29 14.44
N PRO A 300 -41.97 -26.35 14.75
CA PRO A 300 -42.45 -26.43 16.13
C PRO A 300 -42.01 -27.74 16.79
N ARG A 301 -41.47 -27.64 18.01
CA ARG A 301 -40.95 -28.78 18.79
C ARG A 301 -41.84 -29.16 19.98
N ASN A 302 -42.75 -28.28 20.36
CA ASN A 302 -43.67 -28.45 21.46
C ASN A 302 -45.04 -27.84 21.13
N LEU A 303 -46.03 -28.06 21.99
CA LEU A 303 -47.40 -27.61 21.77
C LEU A 303 -47.50 -26.08 21.71
N ASP A 304 -46.70 -25.36 22.49
CA ASP A 304 -46.72 -23.90 22.53
C ASP A 304 -46.19 -23.29 21.23
N GLU A 305 -45.11 -23.84 20.67
CA GLU A 305 -44.61 -23.47 19.34
C GLU A 305 -45.62 -23.84 18.25
N LEU A 306 -46.28 -25.00 18.37
CA LEU A 306 -47.27 -25.46 17.39
C LEU A 306 -48.47 -24.51 17.31
N ARG A 307 -48.95 -24.00 18.46
CA ARG A 307 -50.05 -23.02 18.54
C ARG A 307 -49.79 -21.74 17.74
N GLY A 308 -48.54 -21.36 17.57
CA GLY A 308 -48.12 -20.21 16.78
C GLY A 308 -48.04 -20.45 15.27
N THR A 309 -48.38 -21.66 14.79
CA THR A 309 -48.27 -22.02 13.37
C THR A 309 -49.64 -22.26 12.74
N SER A 310 -49.68 -22.29 11.40
CA SER A 310 -50.90 -22.62 10.65
C SER A 310 -51.37 -24.06 10.86
N LEU A 311 -50.56 -24.92 11.50
CA LEU A 311 -50.96 -26.30 11.85
C LEU A 311 -51.97 -26.38 13.00
N TYR A 312 -52.09 -25.34 13.84
CA TYR A 312 -53.01 -25.34 14.99
C TYR A 312 -54.40 -24.78 14.65
N THR A 313 -54.54 -24.13 13.48
CA THR A 313 -55.75 -23.40 13.07
C THR A 313 -56.54 -24.07 11.95
N THR A 314 -56.13 -25.29 11.54
CA THR A 314 -56.83 -26.13 10.56
C THR A 314 -57.86 -27.05 11.19
#